data_AF-A0A7X9H0Z8-F1
#
_entry.id   AF-A0A7X9H0Z8-F1
#
_cell.length_a   1.000
_cell.length_b   1.000
_cell.length_c   1.000
_cell.angle_alpha   90.00
_cell.angle_beta   90.00
_cell.angle_gamma   90.00
#
_symmetry.space_group_name_H-M   'P 1'
#
loop_
_entity.id
_entity.type
_entity.pdbx_description
1 polymer ?
#
loop_
_entity_poly.entity_id
_entity_poly.type
_entity_poly.pdbx_seq_one_letter_code
_entity_poly.pdbx_strand_id
1 'polypeptide(L)'
;MKKNQIFLGILILILMVVFANHLFTRDAKLPLFLITGLMLGYVFTRSRYGFAGSVRKIYFTGNGALTRALLLMFAISIIATAGIHYGAAQKGAVAAFKAGEGDAVIPGSGFVQPASLATIIGGIIFGIGMIFGGCCASGTLTDVGEGEARAWIVVPFFGIGGIIGAMHSSWWKESVFQKAGVQVYLPDVFGYIGAVLVSLILLLLIYIFTKKYEEKRQKEETYIDEVYEEWQKPLPKAENYKFFSKETYHKFFVERWSFTTGAVLTALIFVFIINTTGSSWGASGPYTLWSIWLFQKLGISFSSEALQGFVDTVNNGLMNHTVSIRNIGIIFGSAIAMLLAGNFKFNFNFKLKDIIFYAIGGILMGYGARVAGGCNAGALYSGIANFSLSGWFFLVAMTIGGVIGSKLYLNIFPEDAPVKIKVKDS
;
A
#
# COMPACT_ATOMS: atom_id res chain seq x y z
N MET A 1 9.89 -4.31 28.13
CA MET A 1 10.26 -4.90 26.83
C MET A 1 10.73 -6.33 27.00
N LYS A 2 10.27 -7.26 26.16
CA LYS A 2 10.65 -8.68 26.24
C LYS A 2 12.01 -8.92 25.55
N LYS A 3 13.08 -9.22 26.31
CA LYS A 3 14.44 -9.40 25.77
C LYS A 3 14.53 -10.47 24.68
N ASN A 4 13.81 -11.59 24.84
CA ASN A 4 13.82 -12.69 23.87
C ASN A 4 13.30 -12.24 22.50
N GLN A 5 12.30 -11.34 22.45
CA GLN A 5 11.79 -10.82 21.18
C GLN A 5 12.79 -9.90 20.50
N ILE A 6 13.52 -9.07 21.27
CA ILE A 6 14.57 -8.20 20.72
C ILE A 6 15.67 -9.07 20.09
N PHE A 7 16.12 -10.11 20.79
CA PHE A 7 17.12 -11.05 20.27
C PHE A 7 16.64 -11.71 18.96
N LEU A 8 15.39 -12.17 18.93
CA LEU A 8 14.79 -12.75 17.73
C LEU A 8 14.71 -11.72 16.59
N GLY A 9 14.37 -10.46 16.88
CA GLY A 9 14.35 -9.38 15.89
C GLY A 9 15.73 -9.13 15.27
N ILE A 10 16.79 -9.10 16.10
CA ILE A 10 18.18 -8.98 15.64
C ILE A 10 18.59 -10.21 14.80
N LEU A 11 18.23 -11.41 15.25
CA LEU A 11 18.52 -12.64 14.51
C LEU A 11 17.86 -12.62 13.12
N ILE A 12 16.58 -12.26 13.04
CA ILE A 12 15.87 -12.15 11.76
C ILE A 12 16.52 -11.07 10.87
N LEU A 13 16.93 -9.93 11.43
CA LEU A 13 17.65 -8.90 10.67
C LEU A 13 18.95 -9.44 10.07
N ILE A 14 19.75 -10.19 10.84
CA ILE A 14 20.98 -10.82 10.34
C ILE A 14 20.65 -11.83 9.24
N LEU A 15 19.62 -12.67 9.44
CA LEU A 15 19.17 -13.62 8.43
C LEU A 15 18.72 -12.92 7.14
N MET A 16 18.06 -11.75 7.23
CA MET A 16 17.69 -10.97 6.05
C MET A 16 18.90 -10.37 5.33
N VAL A 17 19.98 -10.01 6.04
CA VAL A 17 21.25 -9.59 5.41
C VAL A 17 21.92 -10.77 4.70
N VAL A 18 21.97 -11.93 5.33
CA VAL A 18 22.49 -13.16 4.69
C VAL A 18 21.66 -13.53 3.46
N PHE A 19 20.33 -13.43 3.57
CA PHE A 19 19.42 -13.68 2.45
C PHE A 19 19.60 -12.66 1.32
N ALA A 20 19.81 -11.38 1.63
CA ALA A 20 20.14 -10.36 0.63
C ALA A 20 21.42 -10.71 -0.13
N ASN A 21 22.47 -11.17 0.56
CA ASN A 21 23.70 -11.61 -0.10
C ASN A 21 23.47 -12.83 -1.00
N HIS A 22 22.62 -13.79 -0.58
CA HIS A 22 22.25 -14.91 -1.44
C HIS A 22 21.44 -14.47 -2.68
N LEU A 23 20.56 -13.48 -2.55
CA LEU A 23 19.83 -12.93 -3.69
C LEU A 23 20.74 -12.20 -4.68
N PHE A 24 21.81 -11.56 -4.18
CA PHE A 24 22.78 -10.86 -5.01
C PHE A 24 23.49 -11.80 -6.00
N THR A 25 23.71 -13.07 -5.63
CA THR A 25 24.32 -14.06 -6.54
C THR A 25 23.37 -14.51 -7.65
N ARG A 26 22.07 -14.20 -7.56
CA ARG A 26 21.07 -14.51 -8.60
C ARG A 26 20.84 -13.34 -9.55
N ASP A 27 20.57 -12.17 -8.99
CA ASP A 27 20.39 -10.92 -9.73
C ASP A 27 20.70 -9.75 -8.78
N ALA A 28 21.58 -8.85 -9.21
CA ALA A 28 22.01 -7.68 -8.44
C ALA A 28 20.85 -6.75 -8.03
N LYS A 29 19.70 -6.81 -8.69
CA LYS A 29 18.51 -6.01 -8.35
C LYS A 29 17.72 -6.59 -7.19
N LEU A 30 17.68 -7.91 -7.01
CA LEU A 30 16.82 -8.55 -5.99
C LEU A 30 17.08 -8.07 -4.55
N PRO A 31 18.33 -7.86 -4.10
CA PRO A 31 18.60 -7.29 -2.78
C PRO A 31 18.00 -5.90 -2.58
N LEU A 32 17.98 -5.06 -3.62
CA LEU A 32 17.39 -3.72 -3.56
C LEU A 32 15.87 -3.80 -3.33
N PHE A 33 15.19 -4.76 -3.96
CA PHE A 33 13.78 -5.03 -3.69
C PHE A 33 13.56 -5.51 -2.25
N LEU A 34 14.42 -6.37 -1.72
CA LEU A 34 14.32 -6.83 -0.33
C LEU A 34 14.52 -5.69 0.67
N ILE A 35 15.60 -4.91 0.52
CA ILE A 35 15.94 -3.78 1.40
C ILE A 35 14.82 -2.74 1.39
N THR A 36 14.35 -2.34 0.20
CA THR A 36 13.23 -1.40 0.11
C THR A 36 11.95 -1.95 0.72
N GLY A 37 11.70 -3.26 0.60
CA GLY A 37 10.61 -3.94 1.28
C GLY A 37 10.74 -3.85 2.80
N LEU A 38 11.90 -4.19 3.36
CA LEU A 38 12.20 -4.10 4.79
C LEU A 38 11.97 -2.69 5.33
N MET A 39 12.46 -1.68 4.60
CA MET A 39 12.27 -0.27 4.96
C MET A 39 10.80 0.14 4.94
N LEU A 40 10.05 -0.23 3.89
CA LEU A 40 8.61 0.07 3.81
C LEU A 40 7.84 -0.61 4.94
N GLY A 41 8.10 -1.89 5.20
CA GLY A 41 7.47 -2.63 6.29
C GLY A 41 7.73 -1.99 7.65
N TYR A 42 9.00 -1.64 7.91
CA TYR A 42 9.39 -0.96 9.14
C TYR A 42 8.67 0.39 9.29
N VAL A 43 8.75 1.26 8.28
CA VAL A 43 8.13 2.60 8.30
C VAL A 43 6.61 2.49 8.51
N PHE A 44 5.93 1.61 7.79
CA PHE A 44 4.47 1.46 7.89
C PHE A 44 4.03 0.98 9.26
N THR A 45 4.75 0.02 9.86
CA THR A 45 4.47 -0.44 11.22
C THR A 45 4.74 0.65 12.26
N ARG A 46 5.89 1.33 12.19
CA ARG A 46 6.25 2.39 13.16
C ARG A 46 5.31 3.58 13.14
N SER A 47 4.78 3.93 11.96
CA SER A 47 3.90 5.09 11.78
C SER A 47 2.41 4.74 11.65
N ARG A 48 2.03 3.45 11.72
CA ARG A 48 0.66 2.95 11.49
C ARG A 48 0.06 3.51 10.20
N TYR A 49 0.87 3.46 9.14
CA TYR A 49 0.62 4.19 7.90
C TYR A 49 0.01 3.28 6.84
N GLY A 50 -1.10 3.68 6.24
CA GLY A 50 -1.76 2.88 5.22
C GLY A 50 -2.91 3.61 4.53
N PHE A 51 -3.06 3.35 3.23
CA PHE A 51 -4.06 4.02 2.38
C PHE A 51 -5.51 3.67 2.78
N ALA A 52 -5.80 2.43 3.17
CA ALA A 52 -7.14 2.07 3.66
C ALA A 52 -7.47 2.81 4.97
N GLY A 53 -6.44 3.03 5.80
CA GLY A 53 -6.55 3.74 7.06
C GLY A 53 -7.02 5.18 6.89
N SER A 54 -6.68 5.87 5.80
CA SER A 54 -7.13 7.26 5.61
C SER A 54 -8.63 7.35 5.35
N VAL A 55 -9.19 6.42 4.57
CA VAL A 55 -10.64 6.37 4.31
C VAL A 55 -11.40 5.87 5.54
N ARG A 56 -10.92 4.80 6.17
CA ARG A 56 -11.56 4.26 7.37
C ARG A 56 -11.50 5.26 8.53
N LYS A 57 -10.33 5.84 8.82
CA LYS A 57 -10.18 6.77 9.94
C LYS A 57 -11.04 8.02 9.77
N ILE A 58 -10.99 8.66 8.61
CA ILE A 58 -11.79 9.88 8.39
C ILE A 58 -13.28 9.57 8.49
N TYR A 59 -13.74 8.42 7.99
CA TYR A 59 -15.15 8.04 8.04
C TYR A 59 -15.64 7.70 9.45
N PHE A 60 -14.89 6.88 10.20
CA PHE A 60 -15.31 6.43 11.53
C PHE A 60 -15.03 7.47 12.61
N THR A 61 -13.87 8.11 12.59
CA THR A 61 -13.41 9.01 13.68
C THR A 61 -13.50 10.49 13.33
N GLY A 62 -13.72 10.85 12.06
CA GLY A 62 -13.59 12.23 11.61
C GLY A 62 -12.15 12.75 11.55
N ASN A 63 -11.14 11.97 11.95
CA ASN A 63 -9.74 12.41 11.98
C ASN A 63 -9.06 12.27 10.60
N GLY A 64 -8.65 13.39 10.03
CA GLY A 64 -8.01 13.48 8.72
C GLY A 64 -6.48 13.55 8.76
N ALA A 65 -5.84 13.38 9.92
CA ALA A 65 -4.39 13.53 10.07
C ALA A 65 -3.59 12.59 9.15
N LEU A 66 -4.02 11.33 9.01
CA LEU A 66 -3.40 10.37 8.10
C LEU A 66 -3.62 10.76 6.63
N THR A 67 -4.81 11.26 6.28
CA THR A 67 -5.10 11.77 4.93
C THR A 67 -4.18 12.93 4.57
N ARG A 68 -4.02 13.91 5.47
CA ARG A 68 -3.09 15.05 5.25
C ARG A 68 -1.64 14.60 5.07
N ALA A 69 -1.20 13.60 5.85
CA ALA A 69 0.13 13.03 5.70
C ALA A 69 0.30 12.28 4.36
N LEU A 70 -0.72 11.57 3.88
CA LEU A 70 -0.69 10.95 2.53
C LEU A 70 -0.59 12.02 1.44
N LEU A 71 -1.36 13.11 1.53
CA LEU A 71 -1.27 14.21 0.57
C LEU A 71 0.14 14.82 0.51
N LEU A 72 0.81 14.96 1.67
CA LEU A 72 2.20 15.37 1.71
C LEU A 72 3.13 14.37 1.01
N MET A 73 2.95 13.06 1.26
CA MET A 73 3.70 12.00 0.58
C MET A 73 3.53 12.06 -0.94
N PHE A 74 2.30 12.27 -1.43
CA PHE A 74 2.02 12.46 -2.85
C PHE A 74 2.71 13.70 -3.40
N ALA A 75 2.63 14.84 -2.72
CA ALA A 75 3.23 16.09 -3.17
C ALA A 75 4.75 15.97 -3.33
N ILE A 76 5.45 15.41 -2.33
CA ILE A 76 6.90 15.17 -2.40
C ILE A 76 7.23 14.24 -3.57
N SER A 77 6.45 13.17 -3.73
CA SER A 77 6.69 12.17 -4.77
C SER A 77 6.48 12.72 -6.17
N ILE A 78 5.42 13.51 -6.39
CA ILE A 78 5.14 14.19 -7.67
C ILE A 78 6.28 15.14 -8.06
N ILE A 79 6.80 15.92 -7.11
CA ILE A 79 7.90 16.84 -7.40
C ILE A 79 9.17 16.05 -7.75
N ALA A 80 9.46 14.99 -7.00
CA ALA A 80 10.64 14.17 -7.25
C ALA A 80 10.56 13.41 -8.58
N THR A 81 9.42 12.79 -8.90
CA THR A 81 9.22 12.08 -10.17
C THR A 81 9.18 13.03 -11.35
N ALA A 82 8.68 14.26 -11.23
CA ALA A 82 8.82 15.26 -12.29
C ALA A 82 10.28 15.47 -12.68
N GLY A 83 11.16 15.62 -11.69
CA GLY A 83 12.61 15.75 -11.93
C GLY A 83 13.20 14.51 -12.61
N ILE A 84 12.85 13.31 -12.14
CA ILE A 84 13.33 12.04 -12.72
C ILE A 84 12.83 11.88 -14.16
N HIS A 85 11.54 12.08 -14.41
CA HIS A 85 10.93 11.89 -15.71
C HIS A 85 11.41 12.94 -16.70
N TYR A 86 11.51 14.22 -16.30
CA TYR A 86 12.08 15.28 -17.13
C TYR A 86 13.52 14.95 -17.50
N GLY A 87 14.35 14.56 -16.52
CA GLY A 87 15.73 14.16 -16.77
C GLY A 87 15.88 12.95 -17.70
N ALA A 88 14.96 11.99 -17.64
CA ALA A 88 14.92 10.85 -18.55
C ALA A 88 14.45 11.27 -19.96
N ALA A 89 13.41 12.09 -20.06
CA ALA A 89 12.90 12.60 -21.33
C ALA A 89 13.93 13.45 -22.09
N GLN A 90 14.73 14.26 -21.39
CA GLN A 90 15.85 15.01 -22.00
C GLN A 90 16.91 14.10 -22.62
N LYS A 91 17.01 12.84 -22.18
CA LYS A 91 17.90 11.82 -22.74
C LYS A 91 17.23 10.98 -23.84
N GLY A 92 16.04 11.37 -24.30
CA GLY A 92 15.27 10.67 -25.33
C GLY A 92 14.39 9.53 -24.80
N ALA A 93 14.23 9.37 -23.49
CA ALA A 93 13.34 8.35 -22.95
C ALA A 93 11.86 8.73 -23.13
N VAL A 94 11.02 7.76 -23.46
CA VAL A 94 9.57 7.92 -23.62
C VAL A 94 8.79 7.14 -22.57
N ALA A 95 7.55 7.52 -22.32
CA ALA A 95 6.69 6.80 -21.38
C ALA A 95 6.47 5.34 -21.86
N ALA A 96 6.41 4.39 -20.93
CA ALA A 96 6.42 2.95 -21.22
C ALA A 96 5.36 2.49 -22.21
N PHE A 97 4.18 3.11 -22.20
CA PHE A 97 3.08 2.77 -23.11
C PHE A 97 3.26 3.32 -24.54
N LYS A 98 4.23 4.21 -24.76
CA LYS A 98 4.63 4.74 -26.06
C LYS A 98 5.93 4.15 -26.59
N ALA A 99 6.68 3.47 -25.73
CA ALA A 99 7.99 2.93 -26.08
C ALA A 99 7.86 1.79 -27.10
N GLY A 100 8.58 1.92 -28.21
CA GLY A 100 8.82 0.86 -29.17
C GLY A 100 10.03 0.01 -28.80
N GLU A 101 10.38 -0.93 -29.69
CA GLU A 101 11.56 -1.78 -29.52
C GLU A 101 12.85 -0.93 -29.61
N GLY A 102 13.66 -0.96 -28.56
CA GLY A 102 14.91 -0.19 -28.47
C GLY A 102 14.79 1.18 -27.81
N ASP A 103 13.58 1.68 -27.53
CA ASP A 103 13.38 2.96 -26.86
C ASP A 103 13.77 2.90 -25.39
N ALA A 104 14.43 3.97 -24.91
CA ALA A 104 14.63 4.15 -23.48
C ALA A 104 13.28 4.47 -22.81
N VAL A 105 12.96 3.79 -21.71
CA VAL A 105 11.70 3.97 -20.99
C VAL A 105 11.89 4.92 -19.82
N ILE A 106 10.99 5.89 -19.66
CA ILE A 106 10.94 6.76 -18.48
C ILE A 106 10.70 5.89 -17.24
N PRO A 107 11.58 5.93 -16.21
CA PRO A 107 11.43 5.13 -15.01
C PRO A 107 10.06 5.30 -14.37
N GLY A 108 9.44 4.21 -13.91
CA GLY A 108 8.14 4.24 -13.22
C GLY A 108 6.91 4.45 -14.12
N SER A 109 7.08 4.88 -15.38
CA SER A 109 5.97 5.16 -16.31
C SER A 109 5.16 3.92 -16.73
N GLY A 110 5.59 2.70 -16.38
CA GLY A 110 4.79 1.48 -16.53
C GLY A 110 3.49 1.47 -15.70
N PHE A 111 3.36 2.36 -14.72
CA PHE A 111 2.13 2.54 -13.95
C PHE A 111 1.19 3.60 -14.56
N VAL A 112 1.55 4.16 -15.72
CA VAL A 112 0.61 4.92 -16.53
C VAL A 112 -0.34 3.94 -17.20
N GLN A 113 -1.51 3.74 -16.60
CA GLN A 113 -2.54 2.81 -17.08
C GLN A 113 -3.73 3.58 -17.67
N PRO A 114 -4.56 2.95 -18.53
CA PRO A 114 -5.77 3.57 -19.06
C PRO A 114 -6.73 4.02 -17.95
N ALA A 115 -7.22 5.26 -18.02
CA ALA A 115 -8.31 5.74 -17.18
C ALA A 115 -9.63 5.31 -17.82
N SER A 116 -10.21 4.22 -17.33
CA SER A 116 -11.39 3.57 -17.93
C SER A 116 -12.52 3.38 -16.91
N LEU A 117 -13.69 2.93 -17.40
CA LEU A 117 -14.77 2.54 -16.48
C LEU A 117 -14.40 1.28 -15.70
N ALA A 118 -13.55 0.40 -16.25
CA ALA A 118 -12.99 -0.72 -15.50
C ALA A 118 -12.13 -0.22 -14.32
N THR A 119 -11.32 0.83 -14.50
CA THR A 119 -10.59 1.48 -13.38
C THR A 119 -11.54 1.90 -12.27
N ILE A 120 -12.68 2.49 -12.62
CA ILE A 120 -13.69 2.96 -11.66
C ILE A 120 -14.38 1.76 -10.98
N ILE A 121 -14.89 0.80 -11.74
CA ILE A 121 -15.58 -0.38 -11.18
C ILE A 121 -14.64 -1.18 -10.29
N GLY A 122 -13.43 -1.47 -10.77
CA GLY A 122 -12.40 -2.17 -10.01
C GLY A 122 -11.99 -1.40 -8.76
N GLY A 123 -11.86 -0.07 -8.84
CA GLY A 123 -11.58 0.79 -7.70
C GLY A 123 -12.66 0.74 -6.63
N ILE A 124 -13.95 0.79 -7.01
CA ILE A 124 -15.07 0.66 -6.07
C ILE A 124 -15.05 -0.71 -5.38
N ILE A 125 -14.92 -1.80 -6.16
CA ILE A 125 -14.86 -3.17 -5.62
C ILE A 125 -13.68 -3.32 -4.65
N PHE A 126 -12.50 -2.83 -5.03
CA PHE A 126 -11.31 -2.83 -4.18
C PHE A 126 -11.55 -2.03 -2.90
N GLY A 127 -12.17 -0.85 -3.01
CA GLY A 127 -12.50 0.03 -1.89
C GLY A 127 -13.43 -0.62 -0.87
N ILE A 128 -14.46 -1.35 -1.32
CA ILE A 128 -15.33 -2.15 -0.42
C ILE A 128 -14.50 -3.24 0.25
N GLY A 129 -13.70 -3.97 -0.54
CA GLY A 129 -12.86 -5.06 -0.05
C GLY A 129 -11.89 -4.63 1.05
N MET A 130 -11.22 -3.49 0.91
CA MET A 130 -10.25 -3.01 1.92
C MET A 130 -10.89 -2.64 3.26
N ILE A 131 -12.18 -2.35 3.31
CA ILE A 131 -12.90 -2.12 4.58
C ILE A 131 -13.18 -3.45 5.27
N PHE A 132 -13.68 -4.44 4.53
CA PHE A 132 -13.94 -5.78 5.07
C PHE A 132 -12.65 -6.53 5.44
N GLY A 133 -11.59 -6.40 4.64
CA GLY A 133 -10.28 -6.95 4.95
C GLY A 133 -9.50 -6.18 6.03
N GLY A 134 -10.03 -5.04 6.48
CA GLY A 134 -9.44 -4.20 7.55
C GLY A 134 -8.20 -3.39 7.16
N CYS A 135 -7.63 -3.60 5.97
CA CYS A 135 -6.42 -2.93 5.51
C CYS A 135 -6.31 -2.94 3.97
N CYS A 136 -5.31 -2.21 3.43
CA CYS A 136 -4.99 -2.21 2.00
C CYS A 136 -3.95 -3.30 1.66
N ALA A 137 -3.63 -3.51 0.38
CA ALA A 137 -2.73 -4.60 -0.06
C ALA A 137 -1.30 -4.54 0.53
N SER A 138 -0.74 -3.37 0.83
CA SER A 138 0.54 -3.29 1.58
C SER A 138 0.32 -3.39 3.08
N GLY A 139 -0.84 -2.94 3.57
CA GLY A 139 -1.26 -3.08 4.97
C GLY A 139 -1.49 -4.54 5.38
N THR A 140 -2.03 -5.38 4.49
CA THR A 140 -2.17 -6.82 4.73
C THR A 140 -0.80 -7.48 4.93
N LEU A 141 0.24 -7.06 4.19
CA LEU A 141 1.60 -7.57 4.37
C LEU A 141 2.19 -7.12 5.71
N THR A 142 1.99 -5.86 6.09
CA THR A 142 2.46 -5.36 7.38
C THR A 142 1.74 -6.10 8.51
N ASP A 143 0.42 -6.27 8.43
CA ASP A 143 -0.40 -6.98 9.41
C ASP A 143 0.05 -8.44 9.59
N VAL A 144 0.39 -9.16 8.51
CA VAL A 144 1.01 -10.49 8.58
C VAL A 144 2.31 -10.44 9.40
N GLY A 145 3.16 -9.44 9.12
CA GLY A 145 4.41 -9.21 9.84
C GLY A 145 4.22 -8.75 11.29
N GLU A 146 3.10 -8.12 11.65
CA GLU A 146 2.83 -7.70 13.02
C GLU A 146 2.24 -8.83 13.89
N GLY A 147 1.81 -9.93 13.27
CA GLY A 147 1.14 -11.05 13.94
C GLY A 147 -0.39 -10.93 13.97
N GLU A 148 -0.99 -10.04 13.16
CA GLU A 148 -2.44 -9.88 13.10
C GLU A 148 -3.07 -11.04 12.30
N ALA A 149 -3.69 -12.00 12.98
CA ALA A 149 -4.13 -13.24 12.35
C ALA A 149 -5.23 -13.03 11.29
N ARG A 150 -5.98 -11.91 11.32
CA ARG A 150 -6.90 -11.53 10.23
C ARG A 150 -6.22 -11.52 8.87
N ALA A 151 -4.97 -11.04 8.78
CA ALA A 151 -4.30 -10.87 7.50
C ALA A 151 -3.89 -12.21 6.87
N TRP A 152 -3.62 -13.22 7.71
CA TRP A 152 -3.38 -14.59 7.27
C TRP A 152 -4.59 -15.22 6.58
N ILE A 153 -5.81 -14.72 6.87
CA ILE A 153 -7.03 -15.06 6.14
C ILE A 153 -7.11 -14.20 4.87
N VAL A 154 -6.93 -12.88 4.95
CA VAL A 154 -7.09 -11.99 3.80
C VAL A 154 -6.12 -12.32 2.65
N VAL A 155 -4.86 -12.65 2.93
CA VAL A 155 -3.82 -12.93 1.91
C VAL A 155 -4.20 -14.03 0.91
N PRO A 156 -4.55 -15.27 1.33
CA PRO A 156 -4.92 -16.32 0.39
C PRO A 156 -6.19 -15.98 -0.40
N PHE A 157 -7.19 -15.35 0.23
CA PHE A 157 -8.41 -14.93 -0.45
C PHE A 157 -8.19 -13.77 -1.42
N PHE A 158 -7.24 -12.87 -1.14
CA PHE A 158 -6.77 -11.87 -2.09
C PHE A 158 -6.16 -12.53 -3.32
N GLY A 159 -5.30 -13.54 -3.13
CA GLY A 159 -4.73 -14.25 -4.26
C GLY A 159 -5.78 -14.99 -5.08
N ILE A 160 -6.78 -15.63 -4.45
CA ILE A 160 -7.94 -16.25 -5.12
C ILE A 160 -8.72 -15.22 -5.94
N GLY A 161 -9.10 -14.08 -5.34
CA GLY A 161 -9.76 -12.99 -6.06
C GLY A 161 -8.93 -12.48 -7.23
N GLY A 162 -7.62 -12.44 -7.08
CA GLY A 162 -6.69 -12.09 -8.15
C GLY A 162 -6.61 -13.12 -9.28
N ILE A 163 -6.73 -14.42 -8.99
CA ILE A 163 -6.84 -15.48 -10.01
C ILE A 163 -8.13 -15.30 -10.80
N ILE A 164 -9.27 -15.13 -10.11
CA ILE A 164 -10.57 -14.90 -10.76
C ILE A 164 -10.51 -13.64 -11.64
N GLY A 165 -9.93 -12.55 -11.12
CA GLY A 165 -9.76 -11.32 -11.87
C GLY A 165 -8.86 -11.47 -13.10
N ALA A 166 -7.81 -12.30 -13.01
CA ALA A 166 -6.94 -12.60 -14.14
C ALA A 166 -7.67 -13.46 -15.20
N MET A 167 -8.48 -14.44 -14.80
CA MET A 167 -9.30 -15.24 -15.72
C MET A 167 -10.31 -14.38 -16.49
N HIS A 168 -10.87 -13.34 -15.87
CA HIS A 168 -11.78 -12.39 -16.54
C HIS A 168 -11.05 -11.30 -17.33
N SER A 169 -9.72 -11.29 -17.36
CA SER A 169 -8.96 -10.18 -17.95
C SER A 169 -9.20 -10.01 -19.45
N SER A 170 -9.38 -11.09 -20.21
CA SER A 170 -9.70 -11.04 -21.64
C SER A 170 -11.03 -10.34 -21.88
N TRP A 171 -12.06 -10.69 -21.10
CA TRP A 171 -13.37 -10.05 -21.19
C TRP A 171 -13.30 -8.56 -20.86
N TRP A 172 -12.60 -8.19 -19.78
CA TRP A 172 -12.42 -6.77 -19.42
C TRP A 172 -11.72 -5.98 -20.52
N LYS A 173 -10.62 -6.50 -21.08
CA LYS A 173 -9.87 -5.86 -22.17
C LYS A 173 -10.70 -5.66 -23.43
N GLU A 174 -11.56 -6.62 -23.75
CA GLU A 174 -12.41 -6.55 -24.95
C GLU A 174 -13.68 -5.72 -24.75
N SER A 175 -14.13 -5.57 -23.49
CA SER A 175 -15.33 -4.84 -23.13
C SER A 175 -15.25 -3.35 -23.45
N VAL A 176 -16.44 -2.75 -23.64
CA VAL A 176 -16.60 -1.29 -23.80
C VAL A 176 -16.06 -0.53 -22.57
N PHE A 177 -16.10 -1.15 -21.40
CA PHE A 177 -15.66 -0.55 -20.14
C PHE A 177 -14.16 -0.24 -20.09
N GLN A 178 -13.34 -1.01 -20.82
CA GLN A 178 -11.90 -0.75 -20.96
C GLN A 178 -11.58 0.03 -22.23
N LYS A 179 -12.18 -0.32 -23.38
CA LYS A 179 -11.90 0.31 -24.69
C LYS A 179 -12.28 1.79 -24.75
N ALA A 180 -13.30 2.21 -23.99
CA ALA A 180 -13.67 3.63 -23.89
C ALA A 180 -12.70 4.45 -23.01
N GLY A 181 -11.75 3.80 -22.35
CA GLY A 181 -10.78 4.48 -21.49
C GLY A 181 -9.70 5.20 -22.27
N VAL A 182 -9.14 6.26 -21.68
CA VAL A 182 -8.03 7.03 -22.25
C VAL A 182 -6.78 6.87 -21.39
N GLN A 183 -5.66 6.51 -22.01
CA GLN A 183 -4.37 6.41 -21.33
C GLN A 183 -3.65 7.75 -21.42
N VAL A 184 -3.76 8.54 -20.35
CA VAL A 184 -3.24 9.91 -20.30
C VAL A 184 -2.08 9.99 -19.32
N TYR A 185 -0.95 10.47 -19.84
CA TYR A 185 0.22 10.89 -19.08
C TYR A 185 0.23 12.42 -19.03
N LEU A 186 0.04 13.01 -17.83
CA LEU A 186 -0.21 14.45 -17.71
C LEU A 186 0.88 15.35 -18.34
N PRO A 187 2.19 15.01 -18.32
CA PRO A 187 3.22 15.80 -18.97
C PRO A 187 3.07 15.90 -20.50
N ASP A 188 2.39 14.96 -21.15
CA ASP A 188 2.09 15.08 -22.59
C ASP A 188 1.09 16.21 -22.88
N VAL A 189 0.21 16.51 -21.92
CA VAL A 189 -0.89 17.47 -22.08
C VAL A 189 -0.48 18.85 -21.56
N PHE A 190 0.17 18.90 -20.40
CA PHE A 190 0.44 20.14 -19.67
C PHE A 190 1.95 20.48 -19.59
N GLY A 191 2.82 19.65 -20.15
CA GLY A 191 4.25 19.68 -19.84
C GLY A 191 4.54 19.28 -18.39
N TYR A 192 5.81 19.11 -18.04
CA TYR A 192 6.20 18.69 -16.68
C TYR A 192 5.79 19.68 -15.59
N ILE A 193 6.01 20.98 -15.82
CA ILE A 193 5.64 22.03 -14.86
C ILE A 193 4.12 22.08 -14.70
N GLY A 194 3.37 22.08 -15.81
CA GLY A 194 1.91 22.11 -15.74
C GLY A 194 1.33 20.84 -15.10
N ALA A 195 1.90 19.66 -15.37
CA ALA A 195 1.49 18.41 -14.74
C ALA A 195 1.69 18.43 -13.21
N VAL A 196 2.81 18.98 -12.73
CA VAL A 196 3.07 19.20 -11.29
C VAL A 196 2.03 20.17 -10.72
N LEU A 197 1.83 21.33 -11.34
CA LEU A 197 0.89 22.34 -10.85
C LEU A 197 -0.54 21.80 -10.77
N VAL A 198 -1.03 21.16 -11.82
CA VAL A 198 -2.36 20.52 -11.84
C VAL A 198 -2.48 19.48 -10.73
N SER A 199 -1.47 18.61 -10.58
CA SER A 199 -1.47 17.57 -9.54
C SER A 199 -1.48 18.17 -8.13
N LEU A 200 -0.67 19.21 -7.87
CA LEU A 200 -0.64 19.89 -6.57
C LEU A 200 -1.94 20.64 -6.26
N ILE A 201 -2.58 21.24 -7.28
CA ILE A 201 -3.91 21.85 -7.13
C ILE A 201 -4.94 20.79 -6.75
N LEU A 202 -4.95 19.63 -7.41
CA LEU A 202 -5.85 18.53 -7.06
C LEU A 202 -5.62 18.04 -5.62
N LEU A 203 -4.35 17.89 -5.19
CA LEU A 203 -4.03 17.55 -3.79
C LEU A 203 -4.50 18.63 -2.81
N LEU A 204 -4.35 19.91 -3.15
CA LEU A 204 -4.80 21.03 -2.33
C LEU A 204 -6.33 21.03 -2.19
N LEU A 205 -7.07 20.74 -3.25
CA LEU A 205 -8.53 20.60 -3.20
C LEU A 205 -8.94 19.46 -2.25
N ILE A 206 -8.25 18.31 -2.30
CA ILE A 206 -8.50 17.20 -1.39
C ILE A 206 -8.13 17.57 0.06
N TYR A 207 -7.06 18.33 0.26
CA TYR A 207 -6.68 18.85 1.58
C TYR A 207 -7.77 19.76 2.16
N ILE A 208 -8.25 20.72 1.37
CA ILE A 208 -9.33 21.63 1.78
C ILE A 208 -10.60 20.85 2.11
N PHE A 209 -10.97 19.88 1.27
CA PHE A 209 -12.13 19.00 1.51
C PHE A 209 -11.97 18.22 2.82
N THR A 210 -10.80 17.62 3.05
CA THR A 210 -10.47 16.87 4.26
C THR A 210 -10.63 17.76 5.50
N LYS A 211 -10.04 18.96 5.48
CA LYS A 211 -10.10 19.89 6.61
C LYS A 211 -11.54 20.35 6.89
N LYS A 212 -12.30 20.70 5.85
CA LYS A 212 -13.72 21.06 5.99
C LYS A 212 -14.55 19.92 6.59
N TYR A 213 -14.25 18.68 6.21
CA TYR A 213 -14.92 17.51 6.76
C TYR A 213 -14.54 17.28 8.23
N GLU A 214 -13.27 17.45 8.62
CA GLU A 214 -12.83 17.43 10.02
C GLU A 214 -13.55 18.50 10.85
N GLU A 215 -13.58 19.75 10.37
CA GLU A 215 -14.27 20.88 11.02
C GLU A 215 -15.78 20.60 11.18
N LYS A 216 -16.42 19.97 10.19
CA LYS A 216 -17.81 19.53 10.29
C LYS A 216 -17.99 18.48 11.40
N ARG A 217 -17.13 17.45 11.43
CA ARG A 217 -17.20 16.36 12.43
C ARG A 217 -16.95 16.85 13.85
N GLN A 218 -16.09 17.85 14.02
CA GLN A 218 -15.87 18.53 15.30
C GLN A 218 -17.12 19.28 15.76
N LYS A 219 -17.77 20.05 14.87
CA LYS A 219 -19.04 20.74 15.16
C LYS A 219 -20.18 19.77 15.50
N GLU A 220 -20.16 18.57 14.92
CA GLU A 220 -21.14 17.51 15.19
C GLU A 220 -20.81 16.67 16.43
N GLU A 221 -19.71 16.94 17.15
CA GLU A 221 -19.24 16.18 18.32
C GLU A 221 -19.05 14.67 18.05
N THR A 222 -18.68 14.36 16.81
CA THR A 222 -18.42 12.98 16.34
C THR A 222 -16.96 12.78 15.93
N TYR A 223 -16.12 13.75 16.24
CA TYR A 223 -14.67 13.68 16.08
C TYR A 223 -14.05 12.93 17.27
N ILE A 224 -13.22 11.93 16.98
CA ILE A 224 -12.54 11.10 17.99
C ILE A 224 -11.03 11.33 17.87
N ASP A 225 -10.40 11.70 18.98
CA ASP A 225 -8.96 11.92 19.04
C ASP A 225 -8.16 10.62 18.85
N GLU A 226 -6.97 10.78 18.28
CA GLU A 226 -6.03 9.67 18.12
C GLU A 226 -5.37 9.35 19.46
N VAL A 227 -5.72 8.19 20.04
CA VAL A 227 -5.08 7.71 21.27
C VAL A 227 -3.98 6.72 20.93
N TYR A 228 -2.76 6.98 21.40
CA TYR A 228 -1.64 6.05 21.30
C TYR A 228 -1.62 5.08 22.46
N GLU A 229 -1.31 3.81 22.18
CA GLU A 229 -1.07 2.82 23.22
C GLU A 229 0.09 3.26 24.11
N GLU A 230 -0.01 2.97 25.40
CA GLU A 230 0.91 3.50 26.41
C GLU A 230 2.38 3.16 26.12
N TRP A 231 2.65 1.94 25.66
CA TRP A 231 4.00 1.49 25.32
C TRP A 231 4.62 2.23 24.13
N GLN A 232 3.81 2.92 23.31
CA GLN A 232 4.26 3.65 22.14
C GLN A 232 4.52 5.14 22.41
N LYS A 233 4.19 5.63 23.60
CA LYS A 233 4.34 7.04 23.96
C LYS A 233 5.83 7.42 24.05
N PRO A 234 6.18 8.69 23.76
CA PRO A 234 7.54 9.18 23.93
C PRO A 234 7.97 9.12 25.40
N LEU A 235 9.23 8.79 25.64
CA LEU A 235 9.83 8.92 26.97
C LEU A 235 10.13 10.40 27.28
N PRO A 236 10.22 10.79 28.56
CA PRO A 236 10.70 12.12 28.95
C PRO A 236 12.06 12.43 28.29
N LYS A 237 12.23 13.67 27.81
CA LYS A 237 13.50 14.08 27.20
C LYS A 237 14.62 14.01 28.25
N ALA A 238 15.68 13.26 27.94
CA ALA A 238 16.89 13.25 28.76
C ALA A 238 17.58 14.62 28.70
N GLU A 239 18.11 15.08 29.83
CA GLU A 239 18.86 16.35 29.93
C GLU A 239 20.15 16.33 29.09
N ASN A 240 20.80 15.16 28.98
CA ASN A 240 22.03 14.97 28.20
C ASN A 240 21.82 13.91 27.10
N TYR A 241 22.09 14.28 25.85
CA TYR A 241 21.97 13.37 24.72
C TYR A 241 23.11 12.34 24.69
N LYS A 242 22.76 11.05 24.57
CA LYS A 242 23.68 9.95 24.26
C LYS A 242 23.09 9.12 23.12
N PHE A 243 23.90 8.83 22.10
CA PHE A 243 23.44 8.07 20.93
C PHE A 243 23.09 6.61 21.30
N PHE A 244 23.99 5.90 21.98
CA PHE A 244 23.72 4.56 22.49
C PHE A 244 23.06 4.62 23.87
N SER A 245 21.78 4.99 23.89
CA SER A 245 20.99 5.11 25.12
C SER A 245 19.63 4.41 25.00
N LYS A 246 18.98 4.19 26.14
CA LYS A 246 17.64 3.60 26.21
C LYS A 246 16.61 4.51 25.53
N GLU A 247 16.75 5.83 25.67
CA GLU A 247 15.89 6.85 25.07
C GLU A 247 16.01 6.82 23.55
N THR A 248 17.24 6.72 23.04
CA THR A 248 17.49 6.62 21.60
C THR A 248 16.94 5.31 21.02
N TYR A 249 17.15 4.19 21.70
CA TYR A 249 16.55 2.91 21.34
C TYR A 249 15.02 3.01 21.31
N HIS A 250 14.42 3.58 22.37
CA HIS A 250 12.96 3.75 22.47
C HIS A 250 12.43 4.57 21.31
N LYS A 251 13.07 5.70 20.99
CA LYS A 251 12.66 6.59 19.90
C LYS A 251 12.62 5.92 18.53
N PHE A 252 13.61 5.07 18.23
CA PHE A 252 13.68 4.39 16.92
C PHE A 252 12.83 3.12 16.86
N PHE A 253 12.84 2.31 17.91
CA PHE A 253 12.32 0.94 17.88
C PHE A 253 11.01 0.74 18.66
N VAL A 254 10.56 1.71 19.47
CA VAL A 254 9.39 1.55 20.37
C VAL A 254 8.37 2.68 20.24
N GLU A 255 8.79 3.94 20.14
CA GLU A 255 7.96 5.14 20.06
C GLU A 255 7.26 5.32 18.71
N ARG A 256 5.94 5.51 18.72
CA ARG A 256 5.16 5.67 17.48
C ARG A 256 5.62 6.90 16.70
N TRP A 257 5.91 6.71 15.42
CA TRP A 257 6.31 7.80 14.54
C TRP A 257 5.08 8.57 14.07
N SER A 258 5.26 9.88 13.89
CA SER A 258 4.20 10.72 13.34
C SER A 258 3.83 10.27 11.91
N PHE A 259 2.58 10.51 11.50
CA PHE A 259 2.19 10.24 10.12
C PHE A 259 3.03 11.04 9.11
N THR A 260 3.44 12.26 9.47
CA THR A 260 4.34 13.10 8.65
C THR A 260 5.70 12.44 8.45
N THR A 261 6.30 11.87 9.51
CA THR A 261 7.55 11.11 9.41
C THR A 261 7.38 9.91 8.48
N GLY A 262 6.28 9.17 8.63
CA GLY A 262 5.93 8.07 7.72
C GLY A 262 5.82 8.51 6.26
N ALA A 263 5.15 9.64 6.02
CA ALA A 263 4.98 10.23 4.69
C ALA A 263 6.31 10.58 4.01
N VAL A 264 7.18 11.32 4.72
CA VAL A 264 8.48 11.75 4.17
C VAL A 264 9.38 10.54 3.89
N LEU A 265 9.51 9.62 4.85
CA LEU A 265 10.35 8.43 4.66
C LEU A 265 9.83 7.53 3.54
N THR A 266 8.51 7.36 3.40
CA THR A 266 7.93 6.58 2.31
C THR A 266 8.18 7.23 0.95
N ALA A 267 8.06 8.56 0.86
CA ALA A 267 8.39 9.29 -0.38
C ALA A 267 9.88 9.15 -0.74
N LEU A 268 10.79 9.23 0.23
CA LEU A 268 12.22 9.01 0.01
C LEU A 268 12.52 7.58 -0.46
N ILE A 269 11.92 6.57 0.18
CA ILE A 269 12.05 5.17 -0.24
C ILE A 269 11.48 4.97 -1.65
N PHE A 270 10.38 5.62 -1.98
CA PHE A 270 9.79 5.57 -3.31
C PHE A 270 10.71 6.16 -4.40
N VAL A 271 11.32 7.31 -4.14
CA VAL A 271 12.33 7.91 -5.03
C VAL A 271 13.52 6.97 -5.20
N PHE A 272 13.98 6.35 -4.12
CA PHE A 272 15.04 5.36 -4.17
C PHE A 272 14.65 4.12 -5.00
N ILE A 273 13.41 3.62 -4.86
CA ILE A 273 12.88 2.51 -5.67
C ILE A 273 12.95 2.86 -7.17
N ILE A 274 12.43 4.02 -7.58
CA ILE A 274 12.42 4.39 -9.00
C ILE A 274 13.85 4.48 -9.56
N ASN A 275 14.75 5.14 -8.85
CA ASN A 275 16.13 5.34 -9.31
C ASN A 275 16.94 4.03 -9.37
N THR A 276 16.68 3.09 -8.45
CA THR A 276 17.46 1.85 -8.37
C THR A 276 16.88 0.72 -9.21
N THR A 277 15.56 0.70 -9.42
CA THR A 277 14.89 -0.42 -10.10
C THR A 277 14.30 -0.05 -11.45
N GLY A 278 14.21 1.23 -11.81
CA GLY A 278 13.57 1.71 -13.04
C GLY A 278 12.05 1.50 -13.08
N SER A 279 11.48 0.95 -12.01
CA SER A 279 10.07 0.58 -11.87
C SER A 279 9.49 1.27 -10.65
N SER A 280 8.17 1.46 -10.66
CA SER A 280 7.47 2.02 -9.50
C SER A 280 7.11 0.94 -8.47
N TRP A 281 6.49 1.37 -7.37
CA TRP A 281 6.01 0.51 -6.30
C TRP A 281 4.64 -0.12 -6.62
N GLY A 282 4.59 -1.45 -6.68
CA GLY A 282 3.36 -2.23 -6.71
C GLY A 282 3.40 -3.35 -5.66
N ALA A 283 2.22 -3.87 -5.29
CA ALA A 283 2.10 -4.93 -4.27
C ALA A 283 1.10 -6.05 -4.62
N SER A 284 0.12 -5.83 -5.50
CA SER A 284 -0.96 -6.80 -5.76
C SER A 284 -0.54 -8.00 -6.60
N GLY A 285 0.44 -7.84 -7.49
CA GLY A 285 0.96 -8.89 -8.39
C GLY A 285 1.28 -10.20 -7.66
N PRO A 286 2.19 -10.16 -6.65
CA PRO A 286 2.63 -11.33 -5.91
C PRO A 286 1.53 -12.14 -5.22
N TYR A 287 0.42 -11.54 -4.80
CA TYR A 287 -0.67 -12.30 -4.17
C TYR A 287 -1.21 -13.41 -5.06
N THR A 288 -1.45 -13.09 -6.35
CA THR A 288 -1.90 -14.08 -7.33
C THR A 288 -0.83 -15.11 -7.61
N LEU A 289 0.45 -14.69 -7.71
CA LEU A 289 1.58 -15.60 -7.92
C LEU A 289 1.74 -16.60 -6.77
N TRP A 290 1.65 -16.13 -5.53
CA TRP A 290 1.75 -16.96 -4.34
C TRP A 290 0.61 -17.96 -4.23
N SER A 291 -0.62 -17.55 -4.58
CA SER A 291 -1.76 -18.48 -4.62
C SER A 291 -1.63 -19.51 -5.74
N ILE A 292 -1.21 -19.13 -6.95
CA ILE A 292 -0.98 -20.09 -8.04
C ILE A 292 0.11 -21.08 -7.64
N TRP A 293 1.23 -20.60 -7.08
CA TRP A 293 2.29 -21.46 -6.57
C TRP A 293 1.79 -22.44 -5.51
N LEU A 294 1.00 -21.97 -4.54
CA LEU A 294 0.44 -22.82 -3.50
C LEU A 294 -0.49 -23.88 -4.10
N PHE A 295 -1.39 -23.49 -5.00
CA PHE A 295 -2.33 -24.40 -5.63
C PHE A 295 -1.64 -25.43 -6.54
N GLN A 296 -0.59 -25.05 -7.28
CA GLN A 296 0.24 -25.99 -8.03
C GLN A 296 0.93 -27.01 -7.12
N LYS A 297 1.42 -26.58 -5.94
CA LYS A 297 1.99 -27.50 -4.94
C LYS A 297 0.96 -28.45 -4.34
N LEU A 298 -0.32 -28.06 -4.34
CA LEU A 298 -1.44 -28.92 -3.93
C LEU A 298 -1.98 -29.79 -5.07
N GLY A 299 -1.34 -29.79 -6.25
CA GLY A 299 -1.72 -30.63 -7.40
C GLY A 299 -2.75 -30.01 -8.34
N ILE A 300 -3.12 -28.73 -8.16
CA ILE A 300 -4.03 -28.01 -9.06
C ILE A 300 -3.23 -27.42 -10.22
N SER A 301 -3.56 -27.83 -11.45
CA SER A 301 -2.99 -27.25 -12.66
C SER A 301 -3.86 -26.11 -13.20
N PHE A 302 -3.22 -25.08 -13.75
CA PHE A 302 -3.88 -23.96 -14.42
C PHE A 302 -3.53 -24.03 -15.90
N SER A 303 -4.53 -24.26 -16.76
CA SER A 303 -4.37 -24.39 -18.21
C SER A 303 -4.97 -23.24 -19.02
N SER A 304 -5.58 -22.26 -18.35
CA SER A 304 -6.18 -21.12 -19.05
C SER A 304 -5.09 -20.19 -19.57
N GLU A 305 -5.24 -19.77 -20.83
CA GLU A 305 -4.33 -18.83 -21.49
C GLU A 305 -4.17 -17.53 -20.68
N ALA A 306 -5.26 -17.05 -20.08
CA ALA A 306 -5.29 -15.87 -19.24
C ALA A 306 -4.37 -15.95 -17.99
N LEU A 307 -4.00 -17.16 -17.55
CA LEU A 307 -3.13 -17.40 -16.41
C LEU A 307 -1.71 -17.82 -16.80
N GLN A 308 -1.44 -18.09 -18.09
CA GLN A 308 -0.17 -18.65 -18.54
C GLN A 308 1.04 -17.81 -18.10
N GLY A 309 0.98 -16.49 -18.28
CA GLY A 309 2.07 -15.61 -17.84
C GLY A 309 2.33 -15.63 -16.33
N PHE A 310 1.30 -15.87 -15.50
CA PHE A 310 1.48 -16.08 -14.06
C PHE A 310 2.11 -17.44 -13.77
N VAL A 311 1.66 -18.50 -14.46
CA VAL A 311 2.19 -19.86 -14.34
C VAL A 311 3.68 -19.89 -14.73
N ASP A 312 4.04 -19.24 -15.84
CA ASP A 312 5.43 -19.14 -16.29
C ASP A 312 6.30 -18.42 -15.27
N THR A 313 5.79 -17.31 -14.71
CA THR A 313 6.48 -16.57 -13.64
C THR A 313 6.69 -17.44 -12.39
N VAL A 314 5.69 -18.25 -12.01
CA VAL A 314 5.80 -19.17 -10.87
C VAL A 314 6.80 -20.29 -11.15
N ASN A 315 6.77 -20.87 -12.34
CA ASN A 315 7.67 -21.94 -12.77
C ASN A 315 9.13 -21.47 -12.85
N ASN A 316 9.36 -20.21 -13.23
CA ASN A 316 10.67 -19.55 -13.19
C ASN A 316 11.16 -19.26 -11.75
N GLY A 317 10.35 -19.55 -10.74
CA GLY A 317 10.69 -19.45 -9.33
C GLY A 317 10.29 -18.12 -8.70
N LEU A 318 9.45 -18.19 -7.66
CA LEU A 318 8.96 -17.00 -6.92
C LEU A 318 10.08 -16.12 -6.32
N MET A 319 11.24 -16.72 -6.00
CA MET A 319 12.38 -16.00 -5.44
C MET A 319 13.15 -15.18 -6.48
N ASN A 320 12.92 -15.43 -7.77
CA ASN A 320 13.47 -14.64 -8.86
C ASN A 320 12.54 -13.46 -9.23
N HIS A 321 11.31 -13.41 -8.67
CA HIS A 321 10.37 -12.34 -8.94
C HIS A 321 10.59 -11.15 -8.00
N THR A 322 11.02 -10.03 -8.57
CA THR A 322 11.44 -8.82 -7.85
C THR A 322 10.38 -8.26 -6.89
N VAL A 323 9.12 -8.13 -7.33
CA VAL A 323 8.04 -7.60 -6.48
C VAL A 323 7.66 -8.59 -5.37
N SER A 324 7.82 -9.90 -5.60
CA SER A 324 7.62 -10.91 -4.55
C SER A 324 8.63 -10.73 -3.43
N ILE A 325 9.91 -10.52 -3.79
CA ILE A 325 10.97 -10.24 -2.82
C ILE A 325 10.70 -8.95 -2.04
N ARG A 326 10.21 -7.88 -2.68
CA ARG A 326 9.81 -6.66 -1.97
C ARG A 326 8.67 -6.90 -0.99
N ASN A 327 7.64 -7.64 -1.38
CA ASN A 327 6.53 -7.96 -0.49
C ASN A 327 6.97 -8.83 0.71
N ILE A 328 7.88 -9.79 0.49
CA ILE A 328 8.52 -10.56 1.57
C ILE A 328 9.27 -9.61 2.50
N GLY A 329 10.03 -8.66 1.95
CA GLY A 329 10.69 -7.60 2.71
C GLY A 329 9.71 -6.79 3.56
N ILE A 330 8.52 -6.43 3.05
CA ILE A 330 7.51 -5.69 3.82
C ILE A 330 7.05 -6.51 5.04
N ILE A 331 6.80 -7.81 4.86
CA ILE A 331 6.39 -8.71 5.95
C ILE A 331 7.50 -8.76 7.02
N PHE A 332 8.74 -9.05 6.63
CA PHE A 332 9.84 -9.17 7.58
C PHE A 332 10.26 -7.84 8.20
N GLY A 333 10.13 -6.73 7.48
CA GLY A 333 10.40 -5.38 8.00
C GLY A 333 9.43 -5.00 9.12
N SER A 334 8.15 -5.34 8.93
CA SER A 334 7.12 -5.22 9.95
C SER A 334 7.39 -6.12 11.17
N ALA A 335 7.74 -7.40 10.92
CA ALA A 335 8.08 -8.33 11.99
C ALA A 335 9.28 -7.87 12.83
N ILE A 336 10.34 -7.41 12.17
CA ILE A 336 11.52 -6.82 12.82
C ILE A 336 11.10 -5.60 13.66
N ALA A 337 10.26 -4.70 13.14
CA ALA A 337 9.80 -3.53 13.88
C ALA A 337 9.07 -3.91 15.18
N MET A 338 8.17 -4.90 15.15
CA MET A 338 7.43 -5.36 16.32
C MET A 338 8.29 -6.17 17.30
N LEU A 339 9.22 -6.98 16.80
CA LEU A 339 10.15 -7.77 17.62
C LEU A 339 11.18 -6.89 18.34
N LEU A 340 11.75 -5.90 17.66
CA LEU A 340 12.66 -4.92 18.28
C LEU A 340 11.93 -4.02 19.29
N ALA A 341 10.63 -3.77 19.10
CA ALA A 341 9.80 -3.13 20.12
C ALA A 341 9.55 -4.02 21.35
N GLY A 342 9.78 -5.34 21.22
CA GLY A 342 9.45 -6.33 22.24
C GLY A 342 7.95 -6.47 22.50
N ASN A 343 7.12 -6.20 21.48
CA ASN A 343 5.67 -6.23 21.55
C ASN A 343 5.00 -7.05 20.43
N PHE A 344 5.72 -7.96 19.78
CA PHE A 344 5.14 -8.91 18.83
C PHE A 344 4.19 -9.86 19.56
N LYS A 345 2.97 -10.03 19.05
CA LYS A 345 1.97 -10.98 19.56
C LYS A 345 1.06 -11.42 18.44
N PHE A 346 0.63 -12.67 18.47
CA PHE A 346 -0.44 -13.10 17.58
C PHE A 346 -1.80 -12.66 18.12
N ASN A 347 -2.60 -12.03 17.28
CA ASN A 347 -3.95 -11.59 17.63
C ASN A 347 -5.01 -12.44 16.91
N PHE A 348 -5.61 -13.39 17.63
CA PHE A 348 -6.65 -14.30 17.14
C PHE A 348 -8.06 -13.93 17.64
N ASN A 349 -8.26 -12.70 18.11
CA ASN A 349 -9.54 -12.30 18.68
C ASN A 349 -10.56 -11.94 17.61
N PHE A 350 -11.15 -12.95 16.96
CA PHE A 350 -12.22 -12.78 15.97
C PHE A 350 -13.23 -13.93 16.02
N LYS A 351 -14.47 -13.62 15.65
CA LYS A 351 -15.60 -14.54 15.55
C LYS A 351 -15.67 -15.15 14.14
N LEU A 352 -16.44 -16.22 13.97
CA LEU A 352 -16.65 -16.85 12.64
C LEU A 352 -17.17 -15.84 11.61
N LYS A 353 -18.04 -14.93 12.03
CA LYS A 353 -18.56 -13.84 11.19
C LYS A 353 -17.43 -12.97 10.62
N ASP A 354 -16.43 -12.62 11.43
CA ASP A 354 -15.29 -11.82 11.00
C ASP A 354 -14.46 -12.54 9.95
N ILE A 355 -14.23 -13.84 10.13
CA ILE A 355 -13.49 -14.70 9.17
C ILE A 355 -14.14 -14.64 7.79
N ILE A 356 -15.48 -14.75 7.72
CA ILE A 356 -16.22 -14.69 6.46
C ILE A 356 -16.01 -13.32 5.78
N PHE A 357 -16.11 -12.22 6.53
CA PHE A 357 -15.90 -10.88 5.96
C PHE A 357 -14.44 -10.61 5.60
N TYR A 358 -13.47 -11.16 6.32
CA TYR A 358 -12.05 -11.10 5.94
C TYR A 358 -11.80 -11.85 4.61
N ALA A 359 -12.41 -13.02 4.44
CA ALA A 359 -12.34 -13.79 3.19
C ALA A 359 -12.99 -13.04 2.01
N ILE A 360 -14.21 -12.52 2.21
CA ILE A 360 -14.90 -11.69 1.20
C ILE A 360 -14.05 -10.46 0.87
N GLY A 361 -13.52 -9.78 1.89
CA GLY A 361 -12.64 -8.63 1.73
C GLY A 361 -11.42 -8.95 0.87
N GLY A 362 -10.75 -10.06 1.15
CA GLY A 362 -9.66 -10.59 0.34
C GLY A 362 -10.07 -10.77 -1.12
N ILE A 363 -11.12 -11.55 -1.39
CA ILE A 363 -11.58 -11.81 -2.77
C ILE A 363 -11.88 -10.51 -3.52
N LEU A 364 -12.62 -9.59 -2.90
CA LEU A 364 -12.98 -8.30 -3.52
C LEU A 364 -11.74 -7.44 -3.79
N MET A 365 -10.79 -7.38 -2.85
CA MET A 365 -9.53 -6.65 -3.06
C MET A 365 -8.71 -7.28 -4.20
N GLY A 366 -8.58 -8.60 -4.23
CA GLY A 366 -7.85 -9.31 -5.29
C GLY A 366 -8.46 -9.09 -6.67
N TYR A 367 -9.77 -9.25 -6.78
CA TYR A 367 -10.51 -9.07 -8.02
C TYR A 367 -10.47 -7.61 -8.49
N GLY A 368 -10.84 -6.68 -7.60
CA GLY A 368 -10.85 -5.24 -7.89
C GLY A 368 -9.47 -4.73 -8.29
N ALA A 369 -8.39 -5.23 -7.68
CA ALA A 369 -7.04 -4.84 -8.05
C ALA A 369 -6.65 -5.26 -9.49
N ARG A 370 -7.20 -6.37 -10.00
CA ARG A 370 -6.95 -6.79 -11.39
C ARG A 370 -7.75 -5.98 -12.39
N VAL A 371 -9.04 -5.77 -12.08
CA VAL A 371 -9.92 -4.96 -12.93
C VAL A 371 -9.43 -3.51 -13.01
N ALA A 372 -8.93 -2.96 -11.91
CA ALA A 372 -8.45 -1.58 -11.86
C ALA A 372 -7.02 -1.37 -12.39
N GLY A 373 -6.28 -2.43 -12.73
CA GLY A 373 -4.87 -2.32 -13.11
C GLY A 373 -3.91 -2.09 -11.94
N GLY A 374 -4.35 -2.25 -10.69
CA GLY A 374 -3.50 -2.19 -9.51
C GLY A 374 -4.25 -2.04 -8.19
N CYS A 375 -3.49 -2.05 -7.10
CA CYS A 375 -3.97 -1.74 -5.75
C CYS A 375 -3.53 -0.33 -5.31
N ASN A 376 -3.69 0.02 -4.03
CA ASN A 376 -3.34 1.35 -3.51
C ASN A 376 -1.86 1.74 -3.71
N ALA A 377 -0.93 0.78 -3.70
CA ALA A 377 0.47 1.08 -4.03
C ALA A 377 0.65 1.35 -5.54
N GLY A 378 0.01 0.55 -6.38
CA GLY A 378 0.18 0.56 -7.83
C GLY A 378 -0.74 1.57 -8.54
N ALA A 379 -2.04 1.29 -8.56
CA ALA A 379 -3.03 2.10 -9.28
C ALA A 379 -3.16 3.50 -8.66
N LEU A 380 -3.19 3.61 -7.32
CA LEU A 380 -3.31 4.91 -6.65
C LEU A 380 -1.97 5.63 -6.56
N TYR A 381 -1.04 5.12 -5.74
CA TYR A 381 0.16 5.86 -5.38
C TYR A 381 1.13 6.01 -6.54
N SER A 382 1.57 4.90 -7.12
CA SER A 382 2.43 4.92 -8.31
C SER A 382 1.75 5.55 -9.52
N GLY A 383 0.43 5.39 -9.68
CA GLY A 383 -0.33 6.06 -10.74
C GLY A 383 -0.23 7.58 -10.63
N ILE A 384 -0.65 8.16 -9.50
CA ILE A 384 -0.61 9.63 -9.29
C ILE A 384 0.82 10.15 -9.29
N ALA A 385 1.74 9.49 -8.57
CA ALA A 385 3.12 9.94 -8.46
C ALA A 385 3.84 9.93 -9.82
N ASN A 386 3.52 9.01 -10.72
CA ASN A 386 4.08 8.97 -12.08
C ASN A 386 3.17 9.65 -13.12
N PHE A 387 2.30 10.57 -12.70
CA PHE A 387 1.44 11.39 -13.55
C PHE A 387 0.44 10.66 -14.44
N SER A 388 -0.06 9.52 -14.00
CA SER A 388 -1.16 8.82 -14.67
C SER A 388 -2.52 9.40 -14.29
N LEU A 389 -3.35 9.71 -15.28
CA LEU A 389 -4.74 10.12 -15.05
C LEU A 389 -5.56 9.03 -14.34
N SER A 390 -5.28 7.75 -14.63
CA SER A 390 -6.02 6.63 -14.05
C SER A 390 -5.87 6.55 -12.53
N GLY A 391 -4.75 7.01 -11.97
CA GLY A 391 -4.56 7.07 -10.52
C GLY A 391 -5.54 8.01 -9.81
N TRP A 392 -5.91 9.12 -10.45
CA TRP A 392 -6.94 10.04 -9.94
C TRP A 392 -8.34 9.44 -10.02
N PHE A 393 -8.64 8.73 -11.11
CA PHE A 393 -9.92 8.01 -11.26
C PHE A 393 -10.05 6.92 -10.21
N PHE A 394 -8.98 6.15 -10.01
CA PHE A 394 -8.90 5.13 -8.98
C PHE A 394 -9.04 5.71 -7.58
N LEU A 395 -8.42 6.86 -7.26
CA LEU A 395 -8.57 7.52 -5.97
C LEU A 395 -10.03 7.80 -5.64
N VAL A 396 -10.76 8.43 -6.56
CA VAL A 396 -12.18 8.77 -6.38
C VAL A 396 -13.00 7.49 -6.22
N ALA A 397 -12.83 6.54 -7.12
CA ALA A 397 -13.57 5.28 -7.11
C ALA A 397 -13.32 4.44 -5.84
N MET A 398 -12.06 4.29 -5.45
CA MET A 398 -11.66 3.57 -4.23
C MET A 398 -12.19 4.26 -2.98
N THR A 399 -12.20 5.60 -2.93
CA THR A 399 -12.75 6.34 -1.79
C THR A 399 -14.27 6.14 -1.70
N ILE A 400 -14.99 6.20 -2.82
CA ILE A 400 -16.43 5.88 -2.88
C ILE A 400 -16.68 4.45 -2.41
N GLY A 401 -15.92 3.48 -2.93
CA GLY A 401 -15.99 2.08 -2.50
C GLY A 401 -15.73 1.90 -1.01
N GLY A 402 -14.74 2.60 -0.45
CA GLY A 402 -14.46 2.57 0.98
C GLY A 402 -15.55 3.19 1.84
N VAL A 403 -16.22 4.26 1.37
CA VAL A 403 -17.39 4.83 2.06
C VAL A 403 -18.57 3.87 2.02
N ILE A 404 -18.85 3.25 0.87
CA ILE A 404 -19.90 2.23 0.72
C ILE A 404 -19.60 1.04 1.62
N GLY A 405 -18.36 0.52 1.58
CA GLY A 405 -17.89 -0.57 2.42
C GLY A 405 -18.02 -0.24 3.91
N SER A 406 -17.74 1.00 4.31
CA SER A 406 -17.88 1.43 5.71
C SER A 406 -19.34 1.47 6.16
N LYS A 407 -20.25 1.94 5.31
CA LYS A 407 -21.71 1.88 5.58
C LYS A 407 -22.20 0.44 5.73
N LEU A 408 -21.83 -0.43 4.81
CA LEU A 408 -22.18 -1.85 4.86
C LEU A 408 -21.60 -2.52 6.10
N TYR A 409 -20.33 -2.24 6.42
CA TYR A 409 -19.67 -2.75 7.61
C TYR A 409 -20.43 -2.37 8.88
N LEU A 410 -20.83 -1.10 9.05
CA LEU A 410 -21.58 -0.66 10.23
C LEU A 410 -22.99 -1.27 10.33
N ASN A 411 -23.63 -1.55 9.20
CA ASN A 411 -24.91 -2.28 9.22
C ASN A 411 -24.74 -3.72 9.68
N ILE A 412 -23.57 -4.33 9.41
CA ILE A 412 -23.25 -5.70 9.80
C ILE A 412 -22.73 -5.74 11.25
N PHE A 413 -21.89 -4.78 11.65
CA PHE A 413 -21.23 -4.66 12.95
C PHE A 413 -21.63 -3.33 13.62
N PRO A 414 -22.89 -3.18 14.05
CA PRO A 414 -23.38 -1.95 14.64
C PRO A 414 -22.66 -1.56 15.95
N GLU A 415 -22.06 -2.52 16.64
CA GLU A 415 -21.24 -2.32 17.84
C GLU A 415 -19.99 -1.45 17.59
N ASP A 416 -19.50 -1.40 16.36
CA ASP A 416 -18.32 -0.63 15.95
C ASP A 416 -18.69 0.80 15.48
N ALA A 417 -19.96 1.18 15.58
CA ALA A 417 -20.41 2.51 15.17
C ALA A 417 -19.81 3.60 16.07
N PRO A 418 -19.38 4.73 15.49
CA PRO A 418 -18.89 5.84 16.29
C PRO A 418 -20.01 6.38 17.19
N VAL A 419 -19.81 6.25 18.50
CA VAL A 419 -20.72 6.77 19.51
C VAL A 419 -20.47 8.27 19.68
N LYS A 420 -21.53 9.08 19.81
CA LYS A 420 -21.39 10.50 20.19
C LYS A 420 -20.64 10.58 21.52
N ILE A 421 -19.56 11.35 21.56
CA ILE A 421 -18.90 11.64 22.83
C ILE A 421 -19.86 12.55 23.58
N LYS A 422 -20.59 12.01 24.56
CA LYS A 422 -21.27 12.88 25.53
C LYS A 422 -20.17 13.64 26.26
N VAL A 423 -20.01 14.92 25.92
CA VAL A 423 -19.25 15.85 26.75
C VAL A 423 -19.88 15.74 28.14
N LYS A 424 -19.13 15.22 29.12
CA LYS A 424 -19.52 15.42 30.51
C LYS A 424 -19.44 16.93 30.70
N ASP A 425 -20.60 17.56 30.92
CA ASP A 425 -20.68 18.96 31.33
C ASP A 425 -19.64 19.18 32.44
N SER A 426 -18.62 19.99 32.11
CA SER A 426 -17.55 20.39 33.00
C SER A 426 -17.94 21.63 33.78
#